data_AF-A0A4U8V708-F1
#
_entry.id   AF-A0A4U8V708-F1
#
_cell.length_a   1.000
_cell.length_b   1.000
_cell.length_c   1.000
_cell.angle_alpha   90.00
_cell.angle_beta   90.00
_cell.angle_gamma   90.00
#
_symmetry.space_group_name_H-M   'P 1'
#
loop_
_entity.id
_entity.type
_entity.pdbx_description
1 polymer ?
#
loop_
_entity_poly.entity_id
_entity_poly.type
_entity_poly.pdbx_seq_one_letter_code
_entity_poly.pdbx_strand_id
1 'polypeptide(L)'
;MKSGHYSASEEEPEGERFENEYDGKFAMPVVLPGMAHAQLSSRRSQRSAMMTGSGQIDYNTLKPILVDFCARTSSHGIPFIGSPSFCGRYLWTAVTVVCLLGFLFQTYWTLSEYLEYRTIIEMQLKFEPAPFPAATVCNLNAFKYHELKQYEEISQGFALWEAAVNTRDQLLAKEILSRKKRQTLYQPVFVRCVCNSPDDQCVPQRNPLETNATVCMCFEDANKGDIWPCYPTSVWKEKVGQPTPT
;
A
#
# COMPACT_ATOMS: atom_id res chain seq x y z
N MET A 1 -23.15 -47.09 -24.28
CA MET A 1 -22.50 -47.29 -25.59
C MET A 1 -20.99 -47.18 -25.40
N LYS A 2 -20.29 -48.26 -25.76
CA LYS A 2 -18.84 -48.47 -25.95
C LYS A 2 -17.84 -47.72 -25.04
N SER A 3 -17.27 -48.48 -24.11
CA SER A 3 -15.95 -48.32 -23.51
C SER A 3 -14.85 -48.60 -24.55
N GLY A 4 -13.98 -47.63 -24.79
CA GLY A 4 -12.73 -47.81 -25.54
C GLY A 4 -11.56 -47.69 -24.56
N HIS A 5 -10.85 -48.81 -24.37
CA HIS A 5 -9.55 -48.87 -23.72
C HIS A 5 -8.50 -48.14 -24.56
N TYR A 6 -7.61 -47.39 -23.92
CA TYR A 6 -6.29 -47.08 -24.45
C TYR A 6 -5.26 -47.29 -23.34
N SER A 7 -4.48 -48.36 -23.48
CA SER A 7 -3.31 -48.64 -22.65
C SER A 7 -2.15 -47.78 -23.13
N ALA A 8 -1.52 -47.03 -22.23
CA ALA A 8 -0.24 -46.38 -22.47
C ALA A 8 0.86 -47.22 -21.82
N SER A 9 1.84 -47.58 -22.64
CA SER A 9 3.04 -48.34 -22.34
C SER A 9 3.96 -47.60 -21.36
N GLU A 10 4.48 -48.34 -20.38
CA GLU A 10 5.55 -47.96 -19.48
C GLU A 10 6.88 -47.82 -20.24
N GLU A 11 7.47 -46.63 -20.20
CA GLU A 11 8.91 -46.42 -20.41
C GLU A 11 9.46 -45.79 -19.12
N GLU A 12 10.30 -46.54 -18.40
CA GLU A 12 11.27 -45.99 -17.45
C GLU A 12 12.36 -45.26 -18.22
N PRO A 13 12.84 -44.10 -17.72
CA PRO A 13 14.24 -43.76 -17.88
C PRO A 13 14.95 -43.63 -16.55
N GLU A 14 16.19 -44.09 -16.61
CA GLU A 14 17.17 -44.31 -15.57
C GLU A 14 17.35 -43.17 -14.57
N GLY A 15 17.50 -43.55 -13.29
CA GLY A 15 17.90 -42.64 -12.24
C GLY A 15 19.37 -42.25 -12.36
N GLU A 16 19.62 -41.01 -12.78
CA GLU A 16 20.91 -40.36 -12.56
C GLU A 16 21.01 -39.88 -11.11
N ARG A 17 21.88 -40.54 -10.34
CA ARG A 17 22.33 -40.10 -9.02
C ARG A 17 23.25 -38.88 -9.21
N PHE A 18 22.72 -37.69 -8.99
CA PHE A 18 23.54 -36.47 -8.91
C PHE A 18 24.08 -36.31 -7.48
N GLU A 19 25.39 -36.50 -7.31
CA GLU A 19 26.09 -36.10 -6.08
C GLU A 19 26.08 -34.57 -6.00
N ASN A 20 25.38 -34.02 -5.01
CA ASN A 20 25.44 -32.59 -4.73
C ASN A 20 26.74 -32.27 -3.98
N GLU A 21 27.72 -31.77 -4.72
CA GLU A 21 28.89 -31.08 -4.17
C GLU A 21 28.45 -29.75 -3.56
N TYR A 22 28.47 -29.68 -2.22
CA TYR A 22 28.21 -28.46 -1.46
C TYR A 22 29.40 -27.49 -1.60
N ASP A 23 29.31 -26.54 -2.53
CA ASP A 23 30.27 -25.43 -2.62
C ASP A 23 29.83 -24.32 -1.63
N GLY A 24 30.40 -24.36 -0.42
CA GLY A 24 30.15 -23.43 0.68
C GLY A 24 30.70 -22.02 0.44
N LYS A 25 30.15 -21.30 -0.53
CA LYS A 25 30.55 -19.92 -0.86
C LYS A 25 29.49 -18.91 -0.44
N PHE A 26 29.51 -18.58 0.85
CA PHE A 26 29.07 -17.27 1.35
C PHE A 26 30.19 -16.68 2.21
N ALA A 27 31.29 -16.27 1.55
CA ALA A 27 32.33 -15.46 2.17
C ALA A 27 32.07 -14.00 1.79
N MET A 28 31.70 -13.17 2.77
CA MET A 28 31.73 -11.72 2.59
C MET A 28 33.18 -11.25 2.45
N PRO A 29 33.50 -10.35 1.50
CA PRO A 29 34.85 -9.83 1.36
C PRO A 29 35.16 -8.86 2.51
N VAL A 30 35.99 -9.31 3.45
CA VAL A 30 36.72 -8.41 4.35
C VAL A 30 37.79 -7.70 3.53
N VAL A 31 37.56 -6.43 3.23
CA VAL A 31 38.59 -5.56 2.64
C VAL A 31 39.67 -5.32 3.68
N LEU A 32 40.81 -6.00 3.54
CA LEU A 32 42.06 -5.74 4.27
C LEU A 32 42.91 -4.74 3.46
N PRO A 33 43.21 -3.54 3.96
CA PRO A 33 44.30 -2.75 3.42
C PRO A 33 45.63 -3.24 4.01
N GLY A 34 46.56 -3.62 3.12
CA GLY A 34 48.02 -3.57 3.28
C GLY A 34 48.61 -4.05 4.61
N MET A 35 48.97 -5.33 4.69
CA MET A 35 49.87 -5.83 5.73
C MET A 35 51.30 -5.39 5.46
N ALA A 36 51.76 -4.38 6.20
CA ALA A 36 53.16 -4.27 6.54
C ALA A 36 53.53 -5.43 7.47
N HIS A 37 54.50 -6.25 7.07
CA HIS A 37 55.11 -7.28 7.91
C HIS A 37 55.73 -6.64 9.16
N ALA A 38 55.01 -6.67 10.28
CA ALA A 38 55.58 -6.44 11.60
C ALA A 38 55.72 -7.78 12.33
N GLN A 39 56.94 -8.12 12.71
CA GLN A 39 57.29 -9.38 13.36
C GLN A 39 56.58 -9.54 14.72
N LEU A 40 55.47 -10.27 14.74
CA LEU A 40 54.73 -10.60 15.98
C LEU A 40 55.18 -11.90 16.66
N SER A 41 56.01 -12.74 16.02
CA SER A 41 56.40 -14.04 16.59
C SER A 41 57.54 -13.99 17.60
N SER A 42 58.39 -12.95 17.58
CA SER A 42 59.57 -12.87 18.46
C SER A 42 59.27 -12.34 19.87
N ARG A 43 58.21 -11.53 20.05
CA ARG A 43 57.87 -10.92 21.36
C ARG A 43 57.15 -11.87 22.34
N ARG A 44 56.50 -12.94 21.87
CA ARG A 44 55.80 -13.90 22.75
C ARG A 44 56.76 -14.82 23.51
N SER A 45 57.92 -15.13 22.91
CA SER A 45 58.94 -16.01 23.50
C SER A 45 59.76 -15.31 24.60
N GLN A 46 60.10 -14.02 24.42
CA GLN A 46 60.91 -13.28 25.39
C GLN A 46 60.19 -12.96 26.72
N ARG A 47 58.86 -12.84 26.71
CA ARG A 47 58.10 -12.47 27.93
C ARG A 47 57.99 -13.61 28.95
N SER A 48 58.01 -14.85 28.49
CA SER A 48 58.06 -16.04 29.35
C SER A 48 59.45 -16.25 29.97
N ALA A 49 60.52 -15.85 29.28
CA ALA A 49 61.90 -16.05 29.73
C ALA A 49 62.35 -15.03 30.81
N MET A 50 61.75 -13.82 30.83
CA MET A 50 62.14 -12.76 31.77
C MET A 50 61.64 -12.97 33.22
N MET A 51 60.75 -13.96 33.46
CA MET A 51 60.18 -14.28 34.79
C MET A 51 60.60 -15.68 35.31
N THR A 52 61.61 -16.31 34.70
CA THR A 52 62.17 -17.59 35.19
C THR A 52 63.28 -17.41 36.22
N GLY A 53 63.55 -16.17 36.65
CA GLY A 53 64.57 -15.86 37.65
C GLY A 53 64.02 -14.97 38.76
N SER A 54 63.25 -15.54 39.69
CA SER A 54 63.13 -15.09 41.09
C SER A 54 61.83 -15.57 41.74
N GLY A 55 61.94 -16.52 42.68
CA GLY A 55 61.07 -16.61 43.87
C GLY A 55 59.64 -17.13 43.68
N GLN A 56 59.26 -18.04 44.56
CA GLN A 56 57.88 -18.44 44.81
C GLN A 56 57.03 -17.18 45.11
N ILE A 57 56.12 -16.78 44.23
CA ILE A 57 55.26 -15.60 44.44
C ILE A 57 54.15 -16.00 45.42
N ASP A 58 54.26 -15.55 46.68
CA ASP A 58 53.22 -15.75 47.67
C ASP A 58 52.02 -14.83 47.39
N TYR A 59 50.92 -15.42 46.91
CA TYR A 59 49.69 -14.72 46.56
C TYR A 59 48.81 -14.39 47.78
N ASN A 60 49.38 -13.75 48.79
CA ASN A 60 48.66 -13.36 50.01
C ASN A 60 47.78 -12.11 49.83
N THR A 61 47.77 -11.49 48.64
CA THR A 61 47.06 -10.24 48.36
C THR A 61 46.65 -10.18 46.88
N LEU A 62 45.52 -9.52 46.56
CA LEU A 62 44.98 -9.43 45.19
C LEU A 62 45.84 -8.63 44.20
N LYS A 63 46.67 -7.70 44.70
CA LYS A 63 47.51 -6.83 43.86
C LYS A 63 48.53 -7.59 42.99
N PRO A 64 49.39 -8.48 43.54
CA PRO A 64 50.31 -9.26 42.71
C PRO A 64 49.60 -10.17 41.71
N ILE A 65 48.44 -10.73 42.09
CA ILE A 65 47.60 -11.56 41.20
C ILE A 65 47.13 -10.75 39.99
N LEU A 66 46.59 -9.55 40.21
CA LEU A 66 46.09 -8.70 39.15
C LEU A 66 47.21 -8.18 38.23
N VAL A 67 48.39 -7.87 38.79
CA VAL A 67 49.55 -7.44 37.99
C VAL A 67 50.06 -8.59 37.10
N ASP A 68 50.15 -9.80 37.65
CA ASP A 68 50.53 -10.99 36.89
C ASP A 68 49.50 -11.33 35.80
N PHE A 69 48.21 -11.26 36.15
CA PHE A 69 47.12 -11.44 35.18
C PHE A 69 47.18 -10.41 34.04
N CYS A 70 47.37 -9.12 34.34
CA CYS A 70 47.51 -8.08 33.33
C CYS A 70 48.72 -8.32 32.41
N ALA A 71 49.81 -8.91 32.92
CA ALA A 71 50.97 -9.24 32.11
C ALA A 71 50.75 -10.47 31.21
N ARG A 72 49.89 -11.41 31.63
CA ARG A 72 49.70 -12.73 31.01
C ARG A 72 48.45 -12.86 30.13
N THR A 73 47.50 -11.94 30.25
CA THR A 73 46.27 -11.94 29.46
C THR A 73 46.54 -11.73 27.96
N SER A 74 45.69 -12.32 27.11
CA SER A 74 45.74 -12.17 25.64
C SER A 74 45.07 -10.88 25.14
N SER A 75 44.31 -10.19 25.99
CA SER A 75 43.64 -8.94 25.66
C SER A 75 44.67 -7.83 25.37
N HIS A 76 44.56 -7.16 24.23
CA HIS A 76 45.57 -6.22 23.77
C HIS A 76 45.73 -4.95 24.63
N GLY A 77 44.67 -4.48 25.30
CA GLY A 77 44.69 -3.24 26.11
C GLY A 77 45.11 -3.41 27.57
N ILE A 78 44.79 -4.57 28.18
CA ILE A 78 44.97 -4.82 29.62
C ILE A 78 46.45 -4.82 30.08
N PRO A 79 47.43 -5.31 29.30
CA PRO A 79 48.84 -5.25 29.67
C PRO A 79 49.38 -3.83 29.89
N PHE A 80 48.78 -2.81 29.26
CA PHE A 80 49.19 -1.41 29.42
C PHE A 80 48.63 -0.77 30.71
N ILE A 81 47.59 -1.35 31.31
CA ILE A 81 47.01 -0.92 32.60
C ILE A 81 47.95 -1.28 33.77
N GLY A 82 48.74 -2.35 33.62
CA GLY A 82 49.76 -2.77 34.59
C GLY A 82 51.05 -1.94 34.54
N SER A 83 51.16 -0.95 33.65
CA SER A 83 52.34 -0.09 33.51
C SER A 83 52.55 0.83 34.72
N PRO A 84 53.81 1.15 35.12
CA PRO A 84 54.10 1.97 36.30
C PRO A 84 53.77 3.47 36.13
N SER A 85 53.48 3.96 34.92
CA SER A 85 53.20 5.38 34.68
C SER A 85 51.75 5.76 35.06
N PHE A 86 51.59 6.70 36.00
CA PHE A 86 50.26 7.10 36.51
C PHE A 86 49.33 7.70 35.44
N CYS A 87 49.83 8.64 34.62
CA CYS A 87 49.05 9.29 33.56
C CYS A 87 48.69 8.30 32.45
N GLY A 88 49.66 7.50 32.00
CA GLY A 88 49.45 6.48 30.97
C GLY A 88 48.46 5.41 31.42
N ARG A 89 48.53 4.98 32.68
CA ARG A 89 47.61 3.99 33.24
C ARG A 89 46.16 4.45 33.18
N TYR A 90 45.87 5.70 33.55
CA TYR A 90 44.49 6.22 33.50
C TYR A 90 43.99 6.31 32.05
N LEU A 91 44.80 6.79 31.12
CA LEU A 91 44.47 6.85 29.69
C LEU A 91 44.19 5.46 29.11
N TRP A 92 45.08 4.49 29.32
CA TRP A 92 44.90 3.12 28.81
C TRP A 92 43.74 2.38 29.48
N THR A 93 43.48 2.68 30.76
CA THR A 93 42.28 2.18 31.45
C THR A 93 41.01 2.76 30.83
N ALA A 94 40.96 4.08 30.59
CA ALA A 94 39.82 4.73 29.96
C ALA A 94 39.56 4.18 28.56
N VAL A 95 40.60 4.04 27.72
CA VAL A 95 40.46 3.45 26.38
C VAL A 95 39.96 2.02 26.45
N THR A 96 40.51 1.20 27.34
CA THR A 96 40.08 -0.21 27.49
C THR A 96 38.64 -0.31 27.97
N VAL A 97 38.22 0.55 28.91
CA VAL A 97 36.83 0.62 29.39
C VAL A 97 35.88 1.07 28.29
N VAL A 98 36.22 2.11 27.52
CA VAL A 98 35.40 2.58 26.39
C VAL A 98 35.24 1.48 25.34
N CYS A 99 36.32 0.78 24.98
CA CYS A 99 36.25 -0.34 24.05
C CYS A 99 35.39 -1.51 24.61
N LEU A 100 35.50 -1.81 25.91
CA LEU A 100 34.68 -2.85 26.53
C LEU A 100 33.20 -2.48 26.54
N LEU A 101 32.86 -1.24 26.88
CA LEU A 101 31.47 -0.74 26.86
C LEU A 101 30.90 -0.75 25.44
N GLY A 102 31.69 -0.30 24.45
CA GLY A 102 31.30 -0.36 23.04
C GLY A 102 31.05 -1.79 22.57
N PHE A 103 31.91 -2.73 22.94
CA PHE A 103 31.74 -4.15 22.63
C PHE A 103 30.47 -4.74 23.27
N LEU A 104 30.19 -4.42 24.54
CA LEU A 104 28.98 -4.87 25.22
C LEU A 104 27.71 -4.28 24.59
N PHE A 105 27.73 -3.00 24.23
CA PHE A 105 26.62 -2.34 23.55
C PHE A 105 26.36 -2.96 22.17
N GLN A 106 27.41 -3.15 21.36
CA GLN A 106 27.30 -3.82 20.06
C GLN A 106 26.75 -5.24 20.20
N THR A 107 27.26 -6.00 21.18
CA THR A 107 26.80 -7.37 21.44
C THR A 107 25.34 -7.40 21.87
N TYR A 108 24.92 -6.49 22.75
CA TYR A 108 23.53 -6.35 23.16
C TYR A 108 22.63 -6.05 21.96
N TRP A 109 23.01 -5.08 21.11
CA TRP A 109 22.24 -4.71 19.93
C TRP A 109 22.09 -5.89 18.97
N THR A 110 23.20 -6.51 18.58
CA THR A 110 23.20 -7.68 17.68
C THR A 110 22.42 -8.86 18.26
N LEU A 111 22.53 -9.11 19.57
CA LEU A 111 21.78 -10.18 20.22
C LEU A 111 20.28 -9.87 20.26
N SER A 112 19.90 -8.62 20.51
CA SER A 112 18.50 -8.20 20.52
C SER A 112 17.85 -8.38 19.14
N GLU A 113 18.58 -8.06 18.07
CA GLU A 113 18.13 -8.26 16.69
C GLU A 113 18.05 -9.75 16.32
N TYR A 114 19.01 -10.55 16.79
CA TYR A 114 18.98 -12.01 16.61
C TYR A 114 17.76 -12.65 17.29
N LEU A 115 17.45 -12.23 18.52
CA LEU A 115 16.30 -12.72 19.29
C LEU A 115 14.94 -12.21 18.77
N GLU A 116 14.93 -11.30 17.80
CA GLU A 116 13.71 -10.89 17.09
C GLU A 116 13.25 -11.97 16.09
N TYR A 117 14.08 -12.97 15.80
CA TYR A 117 13.78 -14.08 14.88
C TYR A 117 13.22 -13.63 13.53
N ARG A 118 13.77 -12.54 12.96
CA ARG A 118 13.35 -12.05 11.65
C ARG A 118 13.63 -13.08 10.57
N THR A 119 12.58 -13.47 9.85
CA THR A 119 12.69 -14.41 8.72
C THR A 119 12.76 -13.66 7.40
N ILE A 120 13.77 -13.97 6.58
CA ILE A 120 13.88 -13.49 5.20
C ILE A 120 13.37 -14.60 4.28
N ILE A 121 12.30 -14.33 3.51
CA ILE A 121 11.76 -15.29 2.54
C ILE A 121 12.36 -14.97 1.18
N GLU A 122 13.16 -15.88 0.65
CA GLU A 122 13.68 -15.79 -0.72
C GLU A 122 12.72 -16.50 -1.68
N MET A 123 12.10 -15.74 -2.58
CA MET A 123 11.20 -16.30 -3.60
C MET A 123 12.03 -16.70 -4.82
N GLN A 124 12.22 -18.01 -5.01
CA GLN A 124 12.83 -18.57 -6.21
C GLN A 124 11.77 -19.22 -7.09
N LEU A 125 11.71 -18.81 -8.36
CA LEU A 125 10.79 -19.39 -9.34
C LEU A 125 11.39 -20.71 -9.85
N LYS A 126 10.74 -21.83 -9.54
CA LYS A 126 11.06 -23.13 -10.12
C LYS A 126 10.03 -23.48 -11.19
N PHE A 127 10.51 -23.89 -12.36
CA PHE A 127 9.68 -24.37 -13.45
C PHE A 127 9.51 -25.89 -13.35
N GLU A 128 8.73 -26.34 -12.39
CA GLU A 128 8.30 -27.74 -12.30
C GLU A 128 6.87 -27.89 -12.86
N PRO A 129 6.52 -29.03 -13.49
CA PRO A 129 5.16 -29.25 -13.97
C PRO A 129 4.19 -29.28 -12.78
N ALA A 130 3.42 -28.21 -12.60
CA ALA A 130 2.42 -28.10 -11.55
C ALA A 130 1.19 -28.99 -11.87
N PRO A 131 0.56 -29.61 -10.86
CA PRO A 131 -0.70 -30.32 -11.07
C PRO A 131 -1.77 -29.34 -11.57
N PHE A 132 -2.63 -29.81 -12.47
CA PHE A 132 -3.73 -29.00 -12.99
C PHE A 132 -4.66 -28.56 -11.83
N PRO A 133 -4.98 -27.27 -11.69
CA PRO A 133 -5.78 -26.78 -10.56
C PRO A 133 -7.25 -27.22 -10.70
N ALA A 134 -7.94 -27.34 -9.56
CA ALA A 134 -9.39 -27.48 -9.58
C ALA A 134 -10.03 -26.16 -10.04
N ALA A 135 -10.74 -26.20 -11.17
CA ALA A 135 -11.53 -25.07 -11.64
C ALA A 135 -13.02 -25.30 -11.30
N THR A 136 -13.57 -24.44 -10.44
CA THR A 136 -15.00 -24.47 -10.11
C THR A 136 -15.72 -23.39 -10.91
N VAL A 137 -16.66 -23.81 -11.76
CA VAL A 137 -17.51 -22.89 -12.53
C VAL A 137 -18.91 -22.92 -11.95
N CYS A 138 -19.39 -21.77 -11.51
CA CYS A 138 -20.75 -21.61 -10.98
C CYS A 138 -21.65 -20.85 -11.97
N ASN A 139 -22.90 -21.27 -12.09
CA ASN A 139 -23.93 -20.47 -12.74
C ASN A 139 -24.24 -19.24 -11.87
N LEU A 140 -24.35 -18.07 -12.48
CA LEU A 140 -24.72 -16.82 -11.78
C LEU A 140 -26.17 -16.86 -11.28
N ASN A 141 -27.02 -17.67 -11.91
CA ASN A 141 -28.37 -17.91 -11.44
C ASN A 141 -28.33 -18.90 -10.27
N ALA A 142 -28.62 -18.40 -9.06
CA ALA A 142 -28.64 -19.21 -7.85
C ALA A 142 -29.73 -20.30 -7.86
N PHE A 143 -30.81 -20.09 -8.62
CA PHE A 143 -31.95 -21.01 -8.65
C PHE A 143 -32.44 -21.28 -10.07
N LYS A 144 -33.00 -22.48 -10.27
CA LYS A 144 -33.73 -22.84 -11.49
C LYS A 144 -35.20 -22.49 -11.33
N TYR A 145 -35.71 -21.64 -12.22
CA TYR A 145 -37.09 -21.16 -12.16
C TYR A 145 -38.15 -22.29 -12.14
N HIS A 146 -37.95 -23.34 -12.95
CA HIS A 146 -38.91 -24.46 -13.04
C HIS A 146 -38.94 -25.32 -11.77
N GLU A 147 -37.82 -25.38 -11.03
CA GLU A 147 -37.71 -26.16 -9.79
C GLU A 147 -38.40 -25.41 -8.63
N LEU A 148 -38.27 -24.08 -8.59
CA LEU A 148 -38.96 -23.23 -7.63
C LEU A 148 -40.49 -23.22 -7.82
N LYS A 149 -40.98 -23.31 -9.06
CA LYS A 149 -42.41 -23.30 -9.37
C LYS A 149 -43.18 -24.54 -8.92
N GLN A 150 -42.49 -25.62 -8.55
CA GLN A 150 -43.13 -26.83 -8.02
C GLN A 150 -43.68 -26.60 -6.61
N TYR A 151 -43.15 -25.62 -5.88
CA TYR A 151 -43.63 -25.24 -4.57
C TYR A 151 -44.77 -24.24 -4.70
N GLU A 152 -45.95 -24.63 -4.22
CA GLU A 152 -47.17 -23.85 -4.35
C GLU A 152 -47.02 -22.44 -3.73
N GLU A 153 -46.48 -22.36 -2.52
CA GLU A 153 -46.22 -21.09 -1.82
C GLU A 153 -45.33 -20.13 -2.65
N ILE A 154 -44.25 -20.64 -3.24
CA ILE A 154 -43.32 -19.83 -4.04
C ILE A 154 -43.99 -19.39 -5.34
N SER A 155 -44.75 -20.29 -5.98
CA SER A 155 -45.50 -19.97 -7.20
C SER A 155 -46.56 -18.89 -6.99
N GLN A 156 -47.28 -18.94 -5.86
CA GLN A 156 -48.27 -17.93 -5.48
C GLN A 156 -47.58 -16.59 -5.19
N GLY A 157 -46.43 -16.63 -4.50
CA GLY A 157 -45.58 -15.46 -4.29
C GLY A 157 -45.16 -14.79 -5.59
N PHE A 158 -44.72 -15.57 -6.60
CA PHE A 158 -44.40 -15.04 -7.91
C PHE A 158 -45.60 -14.41 -8.62
N ALA A 159 -46.79 -15.04 -8.55
CA ALA A 159 -47.98 -14.50 -9.17
C ALA A 159 -48.41 -13.15 -8.55
N LEU A 160 -48.35 -13.04 -7.22
CA LEU A 160 -48.65 -11.80 -6.51
C LEU A 160 -47.63 -10.70 -6.85
N TRP A 161 -46.35 -11.05 -6.87
CA TRP A 161 -45.28 -10.11 -7.22
C TRP A 161 -45.41 -9.62 -8.67
N GLU A 162 -45.66 -10.52 -9.61
CA GLU A 162 -45.85 -10.19 -11.02
C GLU A 162 -47.06 -9.25 -11.22
N ALA A 163 -48.18 -9.53 -10.55
CA ALA A 163 -49.36 -8.65 -10.58
C ALA A 163 -49.06 -7.25 -10.01
N ALA A 164 -48.32 -7.18 -8.89
CA ALA A 164 -47.94 -5.91 -8.28
C ALA A 164 -47.00 -5.09 -9.18
N VAL A 165 -45.99 -5.73 -9.77
CA VAL A 165 -45.03 -5.08 -10.68
C VAL A 165 -45.74 -4.55 -11.92
N ASN A 166 -46.56 -5.37 -12.56
CA ASN A 166 -47.32 -4.97 -13.75
C ASN A 166 -48.26 -3.79 -13.45
N THR A 167 -48.91 -3.79 -12.29
CA THR A 167 -49.77 -2.68 -11.87
C THR A 167 -48.97 -1.39 -11.70
N ARG A 168 -47.82 -1.46 -11.02
CA ARG A 168 -46.93 -0.31 -10.84
C ARG A 168 -46.46 0.25 -12.18
N ASP A 169 -46.04 -0.61 -13.10
CA ASP A 169 -45.52 -0.19 -14.40
C ASP A 169 -46.61 0.48 -15.25
N GLN A 170 -47.86 -0.01 -15.17
CA GLN A 170 -49.01 0.65 -15.79
C GLN A 170 -49.30 2.03 -15.18
N LEU A 171 -49.20 2.17 -13.86
CA LEU A 171 -49.41 3.45 -13.18
C LEU A 171 -48.32 4.45 -13.57
N LEU A 172 -47.05 4.01 -13.60
CA LEU A 172 -45.93 4.83 -14.06
C LEU A 172 -46.11 5.26 -15.52
N ALA A 173 -46.53 4.34 -16.40
CA ALA A 173 -46.81 4.67 -17.80
C ALA A 173 -47.92 5.72 -17.93
N LYS A 174 -49.02 5.58 -17.17
CA LYS A 174 -50.11 6.57 -17.14
C LYS A 174 -49.66 7.93 -16.61
N GLU A 175 -48.80 7.94 -15.60
CA GLU A 175 -48.25 9.19 -15.06
C GLU A 175 -47.36 9.90 -16.09
N ILE A 176 -46.49 9.16 -16.78
CA ILE A 176 -45.63 9.70 -17.85
C ILE A 176 -46.48 10.29 -18.98
N LEU A 177 -47.56 9.61 -19.38
CA LEU A 177 -48.50 10.12 -20.40
C LEU A 177 -49.25 11.36 -19.92
N SER A 178 -49.69 11.38 -18.65
CA SER A 178 -50.33 12.55 -18.02
C SER A 178 -49.39 13.76 -17.99
N ARG A 179 -48.11 13.56 -17.66
CA ARG A 179 -47.09 14.62 -17.71
C ARG A 179 -46.86 15.14 -19.14
N LYS A 180 -46.82 14.26 -20.16
CA LYS A 180 -46.71 14.69 -21.57
C LYS A 180 -47.91 15.51 -22.05
N LYS A 181 -49.11 15.26 -21.53
CA LYS A 181 -50.33 16.00 -21.90
C LYS A 181 -50.35 17.45 -21.36
N ARG A 182 -49.57 17.75 -20.31
CA ARG A 182 -49.35 19.11 -19.81
C ARG A 182 -48.20 19.80 -20.56
N GLN A 183 -48.25 19.84 -21.89
CA GLN A 183 -47.33 20.69 -22.67
C GLN A 183 -47.63 22.16 -22.34
N THR A 184 -46.74 22.80 -21.58
CA THR A 184 -46.78 24.21 -21.21
C THR A 184 -46.66 25.07 -22.46
N LEU A 185 -47.67 25.89 -22.74
CA LEU A 185 -47.67 26.84 -23.85
C LEU A 185 -47.06 28.15 -23.35
N TYR A 186 -45.85 28.46 -23.80
CA TYR A 186 -45.15 29.69 -23.44
C TYR A 186 -45.44 30.80 -24.45
N GLN A 187 -45.77 32.00 -23.97
CA GLN A 187 -45.94 33.19 -24.80
C GLN A 187 -44.96 34.29 -24.38
N PRO A 188 -44.34 35.02 -25.34
CA PRO A 188 -43.43 36.11 -25.00
C PRO A 188 -44.22 37.34 -24.55
N VAL A 189 -43.84 37.91 -23.40
CA VAL A 189 -44.44 39.11 -22.82
C VAL A 189 -43.35 40.12 -22.50
N PHE A 190 -43.58 41.39 -22.80
CA PHE A 190 -42.69 42.48 -22.43
C PHE A 190 -43.12 43.08 -21.10
N VAL A 191 -42.23 43.06 -20.12
CA VAL A 191 -42.49 43.59 -18.77
C VAL A 191 -41.35 44.51 -18.32
N ARG A 192 -41.65 45.40 -17.38
CA ARG A 192 -40.61 46.18 -16.70
C ARG A 192 -39.84 45.29 -15.74
N CYS A 193 -38.52 45.37 -15.74
CA CYS A 193 -37.63 44.50 -14.98
C CYS A 193 -36.44 45.27 -14.43
N VAL A 194 -35.76 44.66 -13.45
CA VAL A 194 -34.47 45.12 -12.96
C VAL A 194 -33.43 44.04 -13.27
N CYS A 195 -32.36 44.44 -13.97
CA CYS A 195 -31.24 43.58 -14.34
C CYS A 195 -29.98 44.07 -13.60
N ASN A 196 -29.28 43.18 -12.91
CA ASN A 196 -28.05 43.54 -12.21
C ASN A 196 -26.84 43.65 -13.16
N SER A 197 -26.92 43.03 -14.34
CA SER A 197 -25.90 43.05 -15.39
C SER A 197 -26.56 42.87 -16.77
N PRO A 198 -25.95 43.37 -17.86
CA PRO A 198 -26.58 43.43 -19.19
C PRO A 198 -26.75 42.06 -19.88
N ASP A 199 -26.07 41.01 -19.39
CA ASP A 199 -26.08 39.66 -19.98
C ASP A 199 -26.70 38.60 -19.05
N ASP A 200 -27.18 38.98 -17.88
CA ASP A 200 -27.73 38.07 -16.86
C ASP A 200 -29.27 38.01 -16.89
N GLN A 201 -29.81 37.00 -16.19
CA GLN A 201 -31.24 36.84 -15.97
C GLN A 201 -31.82 37.99 -15.14
N CYS A 202 -32.90 38.60 -15.62
CA CYS A 202 -33.53 39.75 -14.97
C CYS A 202 -34.73 39.34 -14.13
N VAL A 203 -35.11 40.18 -13.16
CA VAL A 203 -36.30 39.95 -12.31
C VAL A 203 -37.42 40.92 -12.72
N PRO A 204 -38.66 40.46 -12.98
CA PRO A 204 -39.77 41.33 -13.35
C PRO A 204 -40.20 42.20 -12.16
N GLN A 205 -40.37 43.49 -12.41
CA GLN A 205 -40.71 44.49 -11.38
C GLN A 205 -42.23 44.59 -11.21
N ARG A 206 -42.74 44.31 -10.01
CA ARG A 206 -44.18 44.40 -9.69
C ARG A 206 -44.61 45.77 -9.13
N ASN A 207 -43.67 46.62 -8.73
CA ASN A 207 -43.96 47.93 -8.13
C ASN A 207 -44.00 49.05 -9.21
N PRO A 208 -45.15 49.69 -9.46
CA PRO A 208 -45.32 50.69 -10.53
C PRO A 208 -44.67 52.06 -10.24
N LEU A 209 -44.20 52.31 -9.01
CA LEU A 209 -43.64 53.61 -8.59
C LEU A 209 -42.13 53.74 -8.77
N GLU A 210 -41.46 52.70 -9.25
CA GLU A 210 -40.00 52.66 -9.37
C GLU A 210 -39.54 53.12 -10.76
N THR A 211 -38.80 54.24 -10.81
CA THR A 211 -38.43 54.95 -12.05
C THR A 211 -37.18 54.39 -12.76
N ASN A 212 -36.48 53.43 -12.16
CA ASN A 212 -35.25 52.82 -12.69
C ASN A 212 -35.48 51.46 -13.37
N ALA A 213 -36.57 51.30 -14.14
CA ALA A 213 -36.93 50.01 -14.73
C ALA A 213 -36.64 49.96 -16.25
N THR A 214 -35.93 48.92 -16.69
CA THR A 214 -35.72 48.61 -18.10
C THR A 214 -36.82 47.67 -18.62
N VAL A 215 -36.97 47.54 -19.95
CA VAL A 215 -37.94 46.61 -20.55
C VAL A 215 -37.23 45.29 -20.85
N CYS A 216 -37.74 44.20 -20.27
CA CYS A 216 -37.30 42.83 -20.54
C CYS A 216 -38.35 42.06 -21.33
N MET A 217 -37.87 41.06 -22.05
CA MET A 217 -38.74 40.02 -22.60
C MET A 217 -38.71 38.82 -21.66
N CYS A 218 -39.89 38.33 -21.30
CA CYS A 218 -40.09 37.16 -20.47
C CYS A 218 -41.01 36.14 -21.14
N PHE A 219 -40.95 34.90 -20.71
CA PHE A 219 -41.92 33.88 -21.10
C PHE A 219 -42.96 33.68 -20.01
N GLU A 220 -44.23 33.83 -20.37
CA GLU A 220 -45.36 33.51 -19.51
C GLU A 220 -45.89 32.11 -19.86
N ASP A 221 -46.05 31.26 -18.85
CA ASP A 221 -46.81 30.00 -19.00
C ASP A 221 -48.31 30.34 -19.07
N ALA A 222 -48.92 30.17 -20.25
CA ALA A 222 -50.32 30.50 -20.49
C ALA A 222 -51.32 29.78 -19.57
N ASN A 223 -50.90 28.68 -18.92
CA ASN A 223 -51.77 27.95 -17.98
C ASN A 223 -51.62 28.39 -16.52
N LYS A 224 -50.46 28.97 -16.15
CA LYS A 224 -50.15 29.32 -14.75
C LYS A 224 -50.04 30.82 -14.50
N GLY A 225 -49.82 31.62 -15.55
CA GLY A 225 -49.49 33.04 -15.44
C GLY A 225 -48.11 33.28 -14.81
N ASP A 226 -47.28 32.24 -14.74
CA ASP A 226 -45.92 32.34 -14.20
C ASP A 226 -45.00 32.94 -15.27
N ILE A 227 -44.41 34.10 -14.95
CA ILE A 227 -43.55 34.86 -15.85
C ILE A 227 -42.09 34.60 -15.49
N TRP A 228 -41.46 33.64 -16.18
CA TRP A 228 -40.06 33.26 -16.04
C TRP A 228 -39.65 32.30 -17.18
N PRO A 229 -38.42 32.36 -17.73
CA PRO A 229 -37.33 33.29 -17.44
C PRO A 229 -37.49 34.65 -18.14
N CYS A 230 -36.82 35.67 -17.59
CA CYS A 230 -36.79 37.03 -18.11
C CYS A 230 -35.37 37.44 -18.50
N TYR A 231 -35.23 38.16 -19.61
CA TYR A 231 -33.95 38.60 -20.14
C TYR A 231 -34.05 40.03 -20.68
N PRO A 232 -32.94 40.80 -20.69
CA PRO A 232 -32.95 42.14 -21.23
C PRO A 232 -33.11 42.10 -22.75
N THR A 233 -33.82 43.07 -23.31
CA THR A 233 -34.10 43.14 -24.76
C THR A 233 -32.84 43.27 -25.62
N SER A 234 -31.72 43.72 -25.06
CA SER A 234 -30.41 43.82 -25.72
C SER A 234 -29.81 42.47 -26.14
N VAL A 235 -30.15 41.39 -25.44
CA VAL A 235 -29.62 40.04 -25.72
C VAL A 235 -30.39 39.36 -26.85
N TRP A 236 -31.60 39.83 -27.15
CA TRP A 236 -32.44 39.27 -28.20
C TRP A 236 -32.16 39.96 -29.52
N LYS A 237 -31.61 39.21 -30.47
CA LYS A 237 -31.57 39.61 -31.88
C LYS A 237 -32.74 38.97 -32.58
N GLU A 238 -33.63 39.78 -33.16
CA GLU A 238 -34.60 39.29 -34.12
C GLU A 238 -33.83 38.64 -35.27
N LYS A 239 -34.14 37.38 -35.60
CA LYS A 239 -33.66 36.80 -36.85
C LYS A 239 -34.40 37.51 -37.98
N VAL A 240 -33.83 38.61 -38.47
CA VAL A 240 -34.22 39.16 -39.77
C VAL A 240 -33.95 38.05 -40.78
N GLY A 241 -35.02 37.43 -41.28
CA GLY A 241 -34.92 36.34 -42.24
C GLY A 241 -34.06 36.78 -43.41
N GLN A 242 -32.91 36.13 -43.60
CA GLN A 242 -32.18 36.24 -44.85
C GLN A 242 -33.13 35.81 -45.97
N PRO A 243 -33.25 36.60 -47.06
CA PRO A 243 -33.98 36.14 -48.22
C PRO A 243 -33.34 34.84 -48.69
N THR A 244 -34.16 33.79 -48.77
CA THR A 244 -33.81 32.50 -49.38
C THR A 244 -33.24 32.76 -50.78
N PRO A 245 -31.99 32.32 -51.08
CA PRO A 245 -31.51 32.33 -52.45
C PRO A 245 -32.37 31.36 -53.28
N THR A 246 -33.02 31.91 -54.31
CA THR A 246 -33.67 31.16 -55.40
C THR A 246 -32.64 30.50 -56.30
#